data_AF-A0AAV5VWN3-F1
#
_entry.id   AF-A0AAV5VWN3-F1
#
_cell.length_a   1.000
_cell.length_b   1.000
_cell.length_c   1.000
_cell.angle_alpha   90.00
_cell.angle_beta   90.00
_cell.angle_gamma   90.00
#
_symmetry.space_group_name_H-M   'P 1'
#
loop_
_entity.id
_entity.type
_entity.pdbx_description
1 polymer ?
#
loop_
_entity_poly.entity_id
_entity_poly.type
_entity_poly.pdbx_seq_one_letter_code
_entity_poly.pdbx_strand_id
1 'polypeptide(L)'
;SVRCVDKLNPLTGVSDCPSRASYCNNSVYRSMMQDQCPRTCGFCASTGTGAGTGTGTGTGCVDKINPNTRVSDCPNMRGFCNNAVYVPLMRVQCPATCGFC
;
A
#
# COMPACT_ATOMS: atom_id res chain seq x y z
N SER A 1 9.45 -17.20 -0.75
CA SER A 1 8.12 -17.28 -0.13
C SER A 1 8.12 -16.42 1.13
N VAL A 2 7.56 -15.20 1.09
CA VAL A 2 7.45 -14.38 2.30
C VAL A 2 6.32 -14.97 3.15
N ARG A 3 6.67 -15.43 4.36
CA ARG A 3 5.68 -15.94 5.31
C ARG A 3 4.83 -14.76 5.78
N CYS A 4 3.59 -14.67 5.30
CA CYS A 4 2.64 -13.70 5.83
C CYS A 4 2.05 -14.21 7.15
N VAL A 5 2.74 -13.89 8.23
CA VAL A 5 2.35 -14.24 9.60
C VAL A 5 2.51 -13.03 10.49
N ASP A 6 1.64 -12.92 11.46
CA ASP A 6 1.79 -11.91 12.52
C ASP A 6 3.00 -12.26 13.38
N LYS A 7 3.75 -11.24 13.75
CA LYS A 7 4.90 -11.39 14.63
C LYS A 7 4.43 -11.71 16.04
N LEU A 8 5.25 -12.50 16.72
CA LEU A 8 5.05 -12.86 18.12
C LEU A 8 5.81 -11.88 18.99
N ASN A 9 5.22 -11.53 20.13
CA ASN A 9 5.92 -10.80 21.16
C ASN A 9 7.09 -11.66 21.67
N PRO A 10 8.34 -11.16 21.68
CA PRO A 10 9.51 -11.95 22.04
C PRO A 10 9.52 -12.38 23.52
N LEU A 11 8.74 -11.73 24.38
CA LEU A 11 8.67 -12.05 25.81
C LEU A 11 7.61 -13.13 26.11
N THR A 12 6.51 -13.15 25.36
CA THR A 12 5.37 -14.04 25.63
C THR A 12 5.19 -15.15 24.61
N GLY A 13 5.79 -15.03 23.42
CA GLY A 13 5.56 -15.94 22.30
C GLY A 13 4.15 -15.85 21.71
N VAL A 14 3.35 -14.87 22.12
CA VAL A 14 1.96 -14.66 21.66
C VAL A 14 1.90 -13.42 20.77
N SER A 15 1.02 -13.41 19.77
CA SER A 15 0.84 -12.23 18.93
C SER A 15 -0.01 -11.17 19.64
N ASP A 16 0.50 -9.93 19.70
CA ASP A 16 -0.25 -8.76 20.17
C ASP A 16 -1.18 -8.19 19.08
N CYS A 17 -1.17 -8.75 17.87
CA CYS A 17 -1.90 -8.19 16.74
C CYS A 17 -3.43 -8.14 16.92
N PRO A 18 -4.10 -9.15 17.52
CA PRO A 18 -5.54 -9.10 17.74
C PRO A 18 -5.98 -7.89 18.58
N SER A 19 -5.21 -7.51 19.61
CA SER A 19 -5.51 -6.35 20.44
C SER A 19 -5.15 -5.01 19.78
N ARG A 20 -4.38 -5.05 18.68
CA ARG A 20 -3.88 -3.89 17.93
C ARG A 20 -4.58 -3.69 16.59
N ALA A 21 -5.61 -4.47 16.28
CA ALA A 21 -6.30 -4.43 15.00
C ALA A 21 -6.88 -3.03 14.65
N SER A 22 -7.24 -2.22 15.64
CA SER A 22 -7.69 -0.84 15.43
C SER A 22 -6.63 0.05 14.76
N TYR A 23 -5.35 -0.27 14.93
CA TYR A 23 -4.24 0.48 14.31
C TYR A 23 -4.04 0.16 12.83
N CYS A 24 -4.66 -0.88 12.29
CA CYS A 24 -4.55 -1.23 10.87
C CYS A 24 -5.00 -0.08 9.94
N ASN A 25 -5.98 0.71 10.37
CA ASN A 25 -6.52 1.86 9.63
C ASN A 25 -5.93 3.21 10.06
N ASN A 26 -5.08 3.24 11.09
CA ASN A 26 -4.45 4.47 11.54
C ASN A 26 -3.22 4.75 10.68
N SER A 27 -3.23 5.87 9.95
CA SER A 27 -2.15 6.26 9.03
C SER A 27 -0.77 6.30 9.67
N VAL A 28 -0.68 6.67 10.96
CA VAL A 28 0.57 6.73 11.73
C VAL A 28 1.13 5.33 11.99
N TYR A 29 0.26 4.37 12.29
CA TYR A 29 0.66 3.00 12.64
C TYR A 29 0.61 2.02 11.47
N ARG A 30 0.09 2.43 10.31
CA ARG A 30 -0.16 1.56 9.17
C ARG A 30 1.10 0.81 8.69
N SER A 31 2.24 1.50 8.61
CA SER A 31 3.52 0.87 8.22
C SER A 31 3.97 -0.17 9.26
N MET A 32 3.85 0.17 10.55
CA MET A 32 4.18 -0.75 11.65
C MET A 32 3.27 -1.98 11.62
N MET A 33 1.97 -1.78 11.42
CA MET A 33 0.99 -2.86 11.34
C MET A 33 1.20 -3.73 10.09
N GLN A 34 1.71 -3.16 9.00
CA GLN A 34 2.11 -3.91 7.81
C GLN A 34 3.30 -4.86 8.09
N ASP A 35 4.25 -4.45 8.92
CA ASP A 35 5.39 -5.29 9.27
C ASP A 35 5.12 -6.26 10.42
N GLN A 36 4.32 -5.86 11.40
CA GLN A 36 4.10 -6.63 12.63
C GLN A 36 2.87 -7.52 12.54
N CYS A 37 1.82 -7.06 11.86
CA CYS A 37 0.50 -7.67 11.86
C CYS A 37 -0.08 -7.85 10.44
N PRO A 38 0.71 -8.33 9.45
CA PRO A 38 0.23 -8.39 8.07
C PRO A 38 -0.95 -9.34 7.88
N ARG A 39 -1.11 -10.36 8.72
CA ARG A 39 -2.28 -11.25 8.65
C ARG A 39 -3.47 -10.62 9.35
N THR A 40 -3.30 -10.15 10.58
CA THR A 40 -4.40 -9.52 11.34
C THR A 40 -4.98 -8.32 10.60
N CYS A 41 -4.15 -7.52 9.93
CA CYS A 41 -4.61 -6.37 9.15
C CYS A 41 -4.98 -6.68 7.70
N GLY A 42 -4.89 -7.92 7.26
CA GLY A 42 -5.21 -8.30 5.87
C GLY A 42 -4.23 -7.80 4.82
N PHE A 43 -3.01 -7.40 5.21
CA PHE A 43 -1.94 -6.96 4.30
C PHE A 43 -1.22 -8.13 3.60
N CYS A 44 -1.57 -9.37 3.90
CA CYS A 44 -1.01 -10.58 3.29
C CYS A 44 -1.14 -10.66 1.76
N ALA A 45 -2.00 -9.86 1.15
CA ALA A 45 -2.14 -9.79 -0.30
C ALA A 45 -1.10 -8.87 -0.98
N SER A 46 -0.22 -8.19 -0.23
CA SER A 46 0.63 -7.12 -0.78
C SER A 46 2.13 -7.39 -0.75
N THR A 47 2.59 -8.63 -0.56
CA THR A 47 4.03 -8.94 -0.66
C THR A 47 4.43 -9.37 -2.07
N GLY A 48 4.36 -8.42 -3.00
CA GLY A 48 5.24 -8.39 -4.15
C GLY A 48 6.24 -7.25 -3.93
N THR A 49 7.40 -7.55 -3.36
CA THR A 49 8.49 -6.56 -3.38
C THR A 49 9.06 -6.53 -4.80
N GLY A 50 8.73 -5.47 -5.53
CA GLY A 50 9.47 -5.00 -6.68
C GLY A 50 8.93 -5.47 -8.04
N ALA A 51 8.86 -4.50 -8.96
CA ALA A 51 8.64 -4.65 -10.39
C ALA A 51 7.29 -5.26 -10.80
N GLY A 52 6.55 -4.50 -11.61
CA GLY A 52 5.24 -4.86 -12.10
C GLY A 52 5.23 -6.23 -12.78
N THR A 53 4.12 -6.92 -12.64
CA THR A 53 3.50 -7.73 -13.69
C THR A 53 2.05 -7.92 -13.24
N GLY A 54 1.17 -7.06 -13.71
CA GLY A 54 -0.27 -7.15 -13.45
C GLY A 54 -0.90 -8.40 -14.04
N THR A 55 -1.94 -8.90 -13.37
CA THR A 55 -3.09 -9.65 -13.91
C THR A 55 -4.10 -9.68 -12.74
N GLY A 56 -5.07 -8.79 -12.59
CA GLY A 56 -5.95 -8.19 -13.59
C GLY A 56 -7.33 -8.84 -13.46
N THR A 57 -8.14 -8.40 -12.49
CA THR A 57 -9.62 -8.47 -12.62
C THR A 57 -10.25 -7.34 -11.81
N GLY A 58 -10.45 -6.19 -12.48
CA GLY A 58 -11.49 -5.21 -12.18
C GLY A 58 -11.17 -4.10 -11.17
N THR A 59 -10.88 -2.89 -11.71
CA THR A 59 -11.09 -1.54 -11.08
C THR A 59 -9.91 -0.87 -10.32
N GLY A 60 -8.74 -1.51 -10.18
CA GLY A 60 -7.70 -1.01 -9.25
C GLY A 60 -6.56 -0.14 -9.80
N CYS A 61 -6.23 -0.19 -11.10
CA CYS A 61 -5.11 0.58 -11.67
C CYS A 61 -5.60 1.69 -12.60
N VAL A 62 -6.20 2.72 -12.00
CA VAL A 62 -6.61 3.93 -12.70
C VAL A 62 -6.02 5.14 -11.98
N ASP A 63 -5.65 6.14 -12.74
CA ASP A 63 -5.31 7.43 -12.17
C ASP A 63 -6.57 8.02 -11.53
N LYS A 64 -6.40 8.59 -10.34
CA LYS A 64 -7.50 9.26 -9.68
C LYS A 64 -7.87 10.53 -10.42
N ILE A 65 -9.16 10.82 -10.44
CA ILE A 65 -9.71 12.07 -10.94
C ILE A 65 -9.80 13.06 -9.78
N ASN A 66 -9.50 14.32 -10.08
CA ASN A 66 -9.74 15.40 -9.15
C ASN A 66 -11.26 15.59 -9.02
N PRO A 67 -11.84 15.49 -7.82
CA PRO A 67 -13.30 15.55 -7.65
C PRO A 67 -13.88 16.93 -8.01
N ASN A 68 -13.08 17.99 -8.00
CA ASN A 68 -13.52 19.34 -8.31
C ASN A 68 -13.57 19.60 -9.83
N THR A 69 -12.63 19.05 -10.59
CA THR A 69 -12.55 19.25 -12.05
C THR A 69 -13.07 18.07 -12.85
N ARG A 70 -13.25 16.91 -12.20
CA ARG A 70 -13.53 15.60 -12.80
C ARG A 70 -12.50 15.15 -13.85
N VAL A 71 -11.32 15.76 -13.85
CA VAL A 71 -10.19 15.43 -14.73
C VAL A 71 -9.05 14.87 -13.90
N SER A 72 -8.22 13.99 -14.48
CA SER A 72 -7.00 13.53 -13.81
C SER A 72 -5.87 14.56 -13.99
N ASP A 73 -5.24 14.94 -12.87
CA ASP A 73 -4.07 15.82 -12.87
C ASP A 73 -2.76 15.05 -13.20
N CYS A 74 -2.83 13.72 -13.26
CA CYS A 74 -1.68 12.83 -13.44
C CYS A 74 -0.84 13.10 -14.70
N PRO A 75 -1.40 13.44 -15.88
CA PRO A 75 -0.60 13.78 -17.06
C PRO A 75 0.44 14.89 -16.80
N ASN A 76 0.10 15.85 -15.95
CA ASN A 76 0.98 16.96 -15.56
C ASN A 76 1.96 16.58 -14.44
N MET A 77 1.74 15.46 -13.76
CA MET A 77 2.52 14.99 -12.61
C MET A 77 3.56 13.92 -12.97
N ARG A 78 3.75 13.60 -14.25
CA ARG A 78 4.71 12.59 -14.70
C ARG A 78 6.15 12.79 -14.19
N GLY A 79 6.57 14.04 -14.01
CA GLY A 79 7.90 14.36 -13.46
C GLY A 79 8.12 13.84 -12.04
N PHE A 80 7.04 13.59 -11.28
CA PHE A 80 7.10 13.12 -9.90
C PHE A 80 7.20 11.60 -9.76
N CYS A 81 7.00 10.84 -10.84
CA CYS A 81 7.06 9.39 -10.82
C CYS A 81 8.44 8.85 -10.39
N ASN A 82 9.52 9.63 -10.60
CA ASN A 82 10.88 9.24 -10.21
C ASN A 82 11.42 10.03 -9.02
N ASN A 83 10.64 10.96 -8.47
CA ASN A 83 11.06 11.73 -7.30
C ASN A 83 10.74 10.95 -6.03
N ALA A 84 11.77 10.52 -5.29
CA ALA A 84 11.64 9.69 -4.10
C ALA A 84 10.64 10.22 -3.05
N VAL A 85 10.49 11.55 -2.93
CA VAL A 85 9.53 12.19 -2.01
C VAL A 85 8.09 11.99 -2.47
N TYR A 86 7.86 12.04 -3.78
CA TYR A 86 6.51 11.98 -4.37
C TYR A 86 6.10 10.60 -4.86
N VAL A 87 7.03 9.66 -5.02
CA VAL A 87 6.76 8.26 -5.41
C VAL A 87 5.65 7.61 -4.55
N PRO A 88 5.61 7.76 -3.20
CA PRO A 88 4.52 7.21 -2.40
C PRO A 88 3.15 7.79 -2.78
N LEU A 89 3.08 9.09 -3.05
CA LEU A 89 1.85 9.77 -3.50
C LEU A 89 1.45 9.31 -4.91
N MET A 90 2.42 9.18 -5.81
CA MET A 90 2.20 8.79 -7.20
C MET A 90 1.75 7.34 -7.35
N ARG A 91 2.19 6.44 -6.46
CA ARG A 91 1.65 5.07 -6.37
C ARG A 91 0.17 5.00 -6.02
N VAL A 92 -0.35 6.02 -5.35
CA VAL A 92 -1.76 6.07 -4.92
C VAL A 92 -2.62 6.88 -5.89
N GLN A 93 -2.12 8.04 -6.33
CA GLN A 93 -2.89 8.98 -7.13
C GLN A 93 -2.77 8.72 -8.63
N CYS A 94 -1.59 8.30 -9.09
CA CYS A 94 -1.24 8.20 -10.51
C CYS A 94 -0.59 6.85 -10.88
N PRO A 95 -1.11 5.70 -10.43
CA PRO A 95 -0.44 4.42 -10.64
C PRO A 95 -0.37 4.03 -12.12
N ALA A 96 -1.36 4.42 -12.94
CA ALA A 96 -1.35 4.14 -14.36
C ALA A 96 -0.41 5.08 -15.11
N THR A 97 -0.47 6.39 -14.81
CA THR A 97 0.43 7.39 -15.42
C THR A 97 1.91 7.09 -15.17
N CYS A 98 2.24 6.63 -13.96
CA CYS A 98 3.62 6.37 -13.55
C CYS A 98 4.10 4.94 -13.82
N GLY A 99 3.26 4.07 -14.39
CA GLY A 99 3.63 2.67 -14.64
C GLY A 99 3.93 1.90 -13.35
N PHE A 100 3.20 2.20 -12.28
CA PHE A 100 3.28 1.50 -11.00
C PHE A 100 2.27 0.35 -10.87
N CYS A 101 1.44 0.17 -11.89
CA CYS A 101 0.91 -1.15 -12.24
C CYS A 101 2.11 -2.08 -12.59
#